data_AF-A0A937LW59-F1
#
_entry.id   AF-A0A937LW59-F1
#
_cell.length_a   1.000
_cell.length_b   1.000
_cell.length_c   1.000
_cell.angle_alpha   90.00
_cell.angle_beta   90.00
_cell.angle_gamma   90.00
#
_symmetry.space_group_name_H-M   'P 1'
#
loop_
_entity.id
_entity.type
_entity.pdbx_description
1 polymer ?
#
loop_
_entity_poly.entity_id
_entity_poly.type
_entity_poly.pdbx_seq_one_letter_code
_entity_poly.pdbx_strand_id
1 'polypeptide(L)'
;MNCNDGNFISSKFYNSSNGMKISQRNVISMHTKKQWNQQYLNTQFNYKEVLTKFFYCNICCNSYKNQITAYNGKNYSFESSLTIDQFVSDLIELIGSMSVGKNENNIFKDSIIHR
;
A
#
# COMPACT_ATOMS: atom_id res chain seq x y z
N MET A 1 -2.57 4.38 -14.88
CA MET A 1 -2.51 5.31 -13.74
C MET A 1 -1.74 6.52 -14.22
N ASN A 2 -2.32 7.72 -14.24
CA ASN A 2 -1.60 8.91 -14.67
C ASN A 2 -0.96 9.53 -13.42
N CYS A 3 0.30 9.17 -13.17
CA CYS A 3 1.12 9.72 -12.10
C CYS A 3 2.39 10.32 -12.72
N ASN A 4 2.81 11.49 -12.25
CA ASN A 4 4.10 12.05 -12.66
C ASN A 4 5.23 11.16 -12.13
N ASP A 5 6.23 10.84 -12.96
CA ASP A 5 7.33 9.93 -12.61
C ASP A 5 8.05 10.31 -11.31
N GLY A 6 8.22 11.61 -11.05
CA GLY A 6 8.83 12.10 -9.79
C GLY A 6 8.04 11.72 -8.53
N ASN A 7 6.71 11.57 -8.66
CA ASN A 7 5.78 11.25 -7.58
C ASN A 7 5.45 9.77 -7.48
N PHE A 8 5.98 8.94 -8.39
CA PHE A 8 5.71 7.52 -8.42
C PHE A 8 6.73 6.72 -7.59
N ILE A 9 6.24 5.73 -6.87
CA ILE A 9 7.02 4.70 -6.17
C ILE A 9 6.55 3.36 -6.74
N SER A 10 7.41 2.74 -7.53
CA SER A 10 7.15 1.41 -8.10
C SER A 10 7.53 0.32 -7.10
N SER A 11 6.66 -0.68 -6.92
CA SER A 11 7.05 -1.90 -6.23
C SER A 11 7.88 -2.79 -7.17
N LYS A 12 8.97 -3.33 -6.64
CA LYS A 12 9.77 -4.36 -7.31
C LYS A 12 9.21 -5.77 -7.10
N PHE A 13 8.17 -5.92 -6.29
CA PHE A 13 7.57 -7.18 -5.89
C PHE A 13 6.19 -7.35 -6.52
N TYR A 14 5.82 -8.58 -6.84
CA TYR A 14 4.57 -8.92 -7.53
C TYR A 14 3.95 -10.14 -6.87
N ASN A 15 2.62 -10.19 -6.84
CA ASN A 15 1.90 -11.40 -6.48
C ASN A 15 1.47 -12.11 -7.77
N SER A 16 2.36 -12.97 -8.30
CA SER A 16 2.14 -13.72 -9.54
C SER A 16 1.26 -14.96 -9.36
N SER A 17 0.98 -15.36 -8.12
CA SER A 17 0.23 -16.58 -7.78
C SER A 17 -1.20 -16.32 -7.32
N ASN A 18 -1.69 -15.07 -7.40
CA ASN A 18 -3.04 -14.72 -6.93
C ASN A 18 -4.17 -15.05 -7.93
N GLY A 19 -3.87 -15.36 -9.20
CA GLY A 19 -4.86 -15.67 -10.23
C GLY A 19 -5.81 -14.51 -10.58
N MET A 20 -5.47 -13.28 -10.20
CA MET A 20 -6.32 -12.10 -10.34
C MET A 20 -5.96 -11.24 -11.56
N LYS A 21 -6.81 -10.23 -11.84
CA LYS A 21 -6.68 -9.34 -13.00
C LYS A 21 -5.35 -8.58 -13.05
N ILE A 22 -4.82 -8.18 -11.90
CA ILE A 22 -3.53 -7.48 -11.79
C ILE A 22 -2.65 -8.15 -10.71
N SER A 23 -1.34 -8.13 -10.92
CA SER A 23 -0.34 -8.73 -10.02
C SER A 23 0.21 -7.74 -8.97
N GLN A 24 -0.12 -6.46 -9.12
CA GLN A 24 0.20 -5.37 -8.18
C GLN A 24 -1.01 -4.47 -7.99
N ARG A 25 -1.19 -3.97 -6.77
CA ARG A 25 -2.21 -2.96 -6.48
C ARG A 25 -1.67 -1.57 -6.81
N ASN A 26 -2.56 -0.61 -7.03
CA ASN A 26 -2.16 0.78 -7.25
C ASN A 26 -2.79 1.67 -6.17
N VAL A 27 -1.96 2.36 -5.41
CA VAL A 27 -2.36 3.31 -4.37
C VAL A 27 -2.17 4.73 -4.92
N ILE A 28 -3.23 5.52 -4.90
CA ILE A 28 -3.19 6.97 -5.11
C ILE A 28 -3.23 7.60 -3.73
N SER A 29 -2.32 8.54 -3.46
CA SER A 29 -2.19 9.16 -2.15
C SER A 29 -1.98 10.66 -2.26
N MET A 30 -2.65 11.41 -1.38
CA MET A 30 -2.40 12.84 -1.17
C MET A 30 -1.08 13.12 -0.45
N HIS A 31 -0.50 12.11 0.21
CA HIS A 31 0.72 12.26 0.97
C HIS A 31 1.95 12.40 0.08
N THR A 32 2.93 13.15 0.60
CA THR A 32 4.19 13.41 -0.08
C THR A 32 5.10 12.20 -0.08
N LYS A 33 5.99 12.13 -1.07
CA LYS A 33 7.05 11.10 -1.12
C LYS A 33 7.92 11.12 0.14
N LYS A 34 8.13 12.30 0.76
CA LYS A 34 8.86 12.42 2.02
C LYS A 34 8.12 11.70 3.15
N GLN A 35 6.81 11.88 3.26
CA GLN A 35 5.99 11.17 4.26
C GLN A 35 6.04 9.67 4.04
N TRP A 36 5.93 9.20 2.80
CA TRP A 36 6.06 7.76 2.48
C TRP A 36 7.43 7.15 2.85
N ASN A 37 8.48 7.95 2.99
CA ASN A 37 9.81 7.51 3.45
C ASN A 37 9.98 7.56 4.98
N GLN A 38 9.02 8.09 5.72
CA GLN A 38 9.05 8.09 7.18
C GLN A 38 8.88 6.66 7.73
N GLN A 39 9.44 6.42 8.91
CA GLN A 39 9.35 5.13 9.59
C GLN A 39 7.88 4.80 9.91
N TYR A 40 7.48 3.56 9.67
CA TYR A 40 6.17 3.04 10.02
C TYR A 40 6.17 2.61 11.49
N LEU A 41 5.55 3.44 12.34
CA LEU A 41 5.46 3.22 13.78
C LEU A 41 6.85 2.88 14.37
N ASN A 42 6.92 1.90 15.26
CA ASN A 42 8.16 1.41 15.86
C ASN A 42 8.77 0.22 15.09
N THR A 43 8.42 0.06 13.81
CA THR A 43 8.99 -1.01 12.97
C THR A 43 10.27 -0.55 12.27
N GLN A 44 11.05 -1.47 11.74
CA GLN A 44 12.21 -1.12 10.90
C GLN A 44 11.86 -0.62 9.50
N PHE A 45 10.59 -0.73 9.11
CA PHE A 45 10.14 -0.40 7.76
C PHE A 45 9.67 1.04 7.70
N ASN A 46 9.78 1.66 6.53
CA ASN A 46 9.04 2.88 6.22
C ASN A 46 7.67 2.55 5.60
N TYR A 47 6.76 3.54 5.55
CA TYR A 47 5.40 3.32 5.00
C TYR A 47 5.41 2.74 3.59
N LYS A 48 6.31 3.21 2.70
CA LYS A 48 6.39 2.68 1.33
C LYS A 48 6.85 1.22 1.33
N GLU A 49 7.76 0.81 2.21
CA GLU A 49 8.24 -0.58 2.28
C GLU A 49 7.13 -1.51 2.74
N VAL A 50 6.34 -1.10 3.73
CA VAL A 50 5.18 -1.86 4.17
C VAL A 50 4.28 -2.21 2.97
N LEU A 51 3.87 -1.21 2.19
CA LEU A 51 2.95 -1.45 1.07
C LEU A 51 3.61 -2.05 -0.18
N THR A 52 4.83 -1.64 -0.54
CA THR A 52 5.49 -2.15 -1.75
C THR A 52 5.99 -3.57 -1.57
N LYS A 53 6.54 -3.93 -0.41
CA LYS A 53 7.17 -5.23 -0.16
C LYS A 53 6.17 -6.31 0.23
N PHE A 54 5.24 -5.99 1.12
CA PHE A 54 4.33 -6.99 1.69
C PHE A 54 2.97 -7.04 1.00
N PHE A 55 2.50 -5.89 0.49
CA PHE A 55 1.20 -5.78 -0.16
C PHE A 55 1.28 -5.50 -1.66
N TYR A 56 2.48 -5.54 -2.24
CA TYR A 56 2.76 -5.42 -3.67
C TYR A 56 2.07 -4.21 -4.33
N CYS A 57 2.08 -3.08 -3.64
CA CYS A 57 1.44 -1.85 -4.10
C CYS A 57 2.45 -0.95 -4.83
N ASN A 58 2.05 -0.44 -5.98
CA ASN A 58 2.62 0.77 -6.56
C ASN A 58 1.95 1.99 -5.92
N ILE A 59 2.67 3.10 -5.74
CA ILE A 59 2.16 4.29 -5.05
C ILE A 59 2.38 5.53 -5.91
N CYS A 60 1.31 6.29 -6.15
CA CYS A 60 1.38 7.65 -6.67
C CYS A 60 1.16 8.64 -5.53
N CYS A 61 2.21 9.39 -5.21
CA CYS A 61 2.22 10.41 -4.16
C CYS A 61 1.70 11.75 -4.70
N ASN A 62 1.49 12.72 -3.80
CA ASN A 62 1.15 14.10 -4.16
C ASN A 62 -0.07 14.21 -5.10
N SER A 63 -1.05 13.32 -4.92
CA SER A 63 -2.29 13.35 -5.68
C SER A 63 -3.37 14.19 -5.00
N TYR A 64 -4.53 14.31 -5.65
CA TYR A 64 -5.69 15.06 -5.12
C TYR A 64 -6.67 14.18 -4.32
N LYS A 65 -6.39 12.88 -4.18
CA LYS A 65 -7.25 11.93 -3.47
C LYS A 65 -6.47 10.75 -2.89
N ASN A 66 -7.11 10.04 -1.96
CA ASN A 66 -6.66 8.78 -1.40
C ASN A 66 -7.50 7.62 -1.96
N GLN A 67 -6.87 6.64 -2.59
CA GLN A 67 -7.55 5.51 -3.24
C GLN A 67 -6.64 4.29 -3.37
N ILE A 68 -7.19 3.08 -3.37
CA ILE A 68 -6.51 1.87 -3.84
C ILE A 68 -7.30 1.16 -4.94
N THR A 69 -6.60 0.68 -5.95
CA THR A 69 -7.09 -0.33 -6.91
C THR A 69 -6.59 -1.70 -6.48
N ALA A 70 -7.52 -2.58 -6.07
CA ALA A 70 -7.22 -3.94 -5.62
C ALA A 70 -6.95 -4.91 -6.79
N TYR A 71 -6.52 -6.15 -6.49
CA TYR A 71 -6.17 -7.14 -7.51
C TYR A 71 -7.28 -7.51 -8.49
N ASN A 72 -8.54 -7.44 -8.05
CA ASN A 72 -9.70 -7.65 -8.92
C ASN A 72 -10.03 -6.42 -9.79
N GLY A 73 -9.26 -5.33 -9.67
CA GLY A 73 -9.47 -4.07 -10.37
C GLY A 73 -10.49 -3.13 -9.70
N LYS A 74 -11.09 -3.51 -8.56
CA LYS A 74 -12.02 -2.65 -7.83
C LYS A 74 -11.28 -1.51 -7.13
N ASN A 75 -11.86 -0.32 -7.21
CA ASN A 75 -11.35 0.88 -6.54
C ASN A 75 -12.04 1.08 -5.18
N TYR A 76 -11.27 1.50 -4.19
CA TYR A 76 -11.75 1.90 -2.86
C TYR A 76 -11.17 3.27 -2.55
N SER A 77 -12.03 4.24 -2.23
CA SER A 77 -11.65 5.59 -1.87
C SER A 77 -11.60 5.74 -0.35
N PHE A 78 -10.76 6.65 0.12
CA PHE A 78 -10.61 6.97 1.54
C PHE A 78 -10.78 8.47 1.75
N GLU A 79 -11.04 8.86 3.00
CA GLU A 79 -11.15 10.25 3.39
C GLU A 79 -9.87 11.02 3.05
N SER A 80 -10.03 12.27 2.59
CA SER A 80 -8.92 13.13 2.19
C SER A 80 -8.16 13.71 3.38
N SER A 81 -8.79 13.76 4.56
CA SER A 81 -8.24 14.33 5.78
C SER A 81 -7.37 13.36 6.60
N LEU A 82 -7.23 12.11 6.17
CA LEU A 82 -6.44 11.11 6.90
C LEU A 82 -4.97 11.54 6.98
N THR A 83 -4.33 11.31 8.13
CA THR A 83 -2.87 11.34 8.23
C THR A 83 -2.27 10.13 7.52
N ILE A 84 -0.95 10.13 7.26
CA ILE A 84 -0.31 8.98 6.63
C ILE A 84 -0.43 7.71 7.47
N ASP A 85 -0.38 7.84 8.80
CA ASP A 85 -0.58 6.72 9.72
C ASP A 85 -1.97 6.10 9.56
N GLN A 86 -3.01 6.94 9.61
CA GLN A 86 -4.39 6.49 9.46
C GLN A 86 -4.61 5.88 8.08
N PHE A 87 -4.12 6.54 7.03
CA PHE A 87 -4.28 6.05 5.66
C PHE A 87 -3.61 4.69 5.44
N VAL A 88 -2.39 4.49 5.95
CA VAL A 88 -1.70 3.19 5.81
C VAL A 88 -2.34 2.13 6.69
N SER A 89 -2.82 2.47 7.90
CA SER A 89 -3.58 1.55 8.74
C SER A 89 -4.85 1.07 8.04
N ASP A 90 -5.64 1.99 7.49
CA ASP A 90 -6.88 1.68 6.78
C ASP A 90 -6.63 0.84 5.51
N LEU A 91 -5.53 1.11 4.80
CA LEU A 91 -5.11 0.31 3.65
C LEU A 91 -4.79 -1.13 4.07
N ILE A 92 -4.02 -1.32 5.15
CA ILE A 92 -3.65 -2.64 5.67
C ILE A 92 -4.88 -3.40 6.14
N GLU A 93 -5.80 -2.73 6.84
CA GLU A 93 -7.06 -3.33 7.29
C GLU A 93 -7.94 -3.75 6.11
N LEU A 94 -8.16 -2.85 5.16
CA LEU A 94 -8.93 -3.14 3.95
C LEU A 94 -8.32 -4.31 3.19
N ILE A 95 -7.01 -4.29 2.92
CA ILE A 95 -6.32 -5.37 2.20
C ILE A 95 -6.40 -6.67 3.01
N GLY A 96 -6.16 -6.62 4.32
CA GLY A 96 -6.21 -7.77 5.21
C GLY A 96 -7.59 -8.42 5.32
N SER A 97 -8.66 -7.68 5.06
CA SER A 97 -10.03 -8.22 4.98
C SER A 97 -10.30 -9.02 3.70
N MET A 98 -9.47 -8.86 2.66
CA MET A 98 -9.60 -9.58 1.38
C MET A 98 -8.91 -10.94 1.45
N SER A 99 -9.43 -11.94 0.72
CA SER A 99 -8.89 -13.32 0.75
C SER A 99 -7.37 -13.41 0.49
N VAL A 100 -6.89 -12.82 -0.60
CA VAL A 100 -5.45 -12.79 -0.93
C VAL A 100 -4.66 -11.91 0.05
N GLY A 101 -5.22 -10.75 0.41
CA GLY A 101 -4.55 -9.80 1.28
C GLY A 101 -4.44 -10.24 2.74
N LYS A 102 -5.30 -11.16 3.20
CA LYS A 102 -5.19 -11.80 4.52
C LYS A 102 -3.86 -12.53 4.68
N ASN A 103 -3.44 -13.29 3.67
CA ASN A 103 -2.16 -14.01 3.71
C ASN A 103 -0.97 -13.03 3.73
N GLU A 104 -1.03 -11.98 2.91
CA GLU A 104 -0.03 -10.90 2.86
C GLU A 104 0.10 -10.18 4.22
N ASN A 105 -1.04 -9.92 4.87
CA ASN A 105 -1.09 -9.29 6.19
C ASN A 105 -0.49 -10.18 7.28
N ASN A 106 -0.71 -11.50 7.21
CA ASN A 106 -0.07 -12.44 8.14
C ASN A 106 1.45 -12.42 7.99
N ILE A 107 1.97 -12.48 6.75
CA ILE A 107 3.41 -12.38 6.48
C ILE A 107 3.99 -11.07 7.02
N PHE A 108 3.27 -9.96 6.83
CA PHE A 108 3.68 -8.67 7.39
C PHE A 108 3.74 -8.70 8.92
N LYS A 109 2.70 -9.21 9.59
CA LYS A 109 2.64 -9.32 11.05
C LYS A 109 3.77 -10.22 11.60
N ASP A 110 4.02 -11.36 10.99
CA ASP A 110 5.11 -12.26 11.39
C ASP A 110 6.48 -11.58 11.26
N SER A 111 6.65 -10.73 10.24
CA SER A 111 7.90 -9.98 10.02
C SER A 111 8.19 -8.89 11.05
N ILE A 112 7.18 -8.47 11.83
CA ILE A 112 7.31 -7.45 12.88
C ILE A 112 7.22 -8.04 14.30
N ILE A 113 6.68 -9.26 14.48
CA ILE A 113 6.54 -9.94 15.78
C ILE A 113 7.82 -10.69 16.19
N HIS A 114 8.59 -11.23 15.24
CA HIS A 114 9.82 -11.98 15.56
C HIS A 114 11.04 -11.08 15.86
N ARG A 115 10.83 -10.06 16.69
CA ARG A 115 11.85 -9.15 17.21
C ARG A 115 11.67 -8.87 18.68
#